data_AF-A0A354IQY6-F1
#
_entry.id   AF-A0A354IQY6-F1
#
_cell.length_a   1.000
_cell.length_b   1.000
_cell.length_c   1.000
_cell.angle_alpha   90.00
_cell.angle_beta   90.00
_cell.angle_gamma   90.00
#
_symmetry.space_group_name_H-M   'P 1'
#
loop_
_entity.id
_entity.type
_entity.pdbx_description
1 polymer ?
#
loop_
_entity_poly.entity_id
_entity_poly.type
_entity_poly.pdbx_seq_one_letter_code
_entity_poly.pdbx_strand_id
1 'polypeptide(L)' 'MQDNSKLSVLVIDPNPGMRSNLQNMLNAASISKVEYAINAGSAIRQLTRRAYDIILCEYDLGGAGDGQDD' A
#
# COMPACT_ATOMS: atom_id res chain seq x y z
N MET A 1 -9.82 -22.75 9.29
CA MET A 1 -9.36 -21.34 9.24
C MET A 1 -8.83 -21.08 7.84
N GLN A 2 -9.21 -19.97 7.21
CA GLN A 2 -8.66 -19.60 5.90
C GLN A 2 -7.19 -19.22 6.07
N ASP A 3 -6.30 -19.79 5.25
CA ASP A 3 -4.88 -19.46 5.24
C ASP A 3 -4.63 -18.34 4.21
N ASN A 4 -4.46 -17.13 4.71
CA ASN A 4 -4.20 -15.94 3.91
C ASN A 4 -2.71 -15.57 3.83
N SER A 5 -1.82 -16.40 4.41
CA SER A 5 -0.38 -16.10 4.54
C SER A 5 0.35 -15.93 3.20
N LYS A 6 -0.25 -16.43 2.12
CA LYS A 6 0.31 -16.33 0.77
C LYS A 6 -0.01 -15.00 0.09
N LEU A 7 -1.10 -14.33 0.48
CA LEU A 7 -1.54 -13.08 -0.12
C LEU A 7 -0.52 -11.97 0.10
N SER A 8 -0.24 -11.24 -0.97
CA SER A 8 0.59 -10.06 -0.99
C SER A 8 -0.27 -8.81 -1.14
N VAL A 9 0.00 -7.82 -0.29
CA VAL A 9 -0.80 -6.60 -0.21
C VAL A 9 0.10 -5.39 -0.37
N LEU A 10 -0.31 -4.46 -1.23
CA LEU A 10 0.25 -3.13 -1.30
C LEU A 10 -0.72 -2.15 -0.62
N VAL A 11 -0.26 -1.45 0.42
CA VAL A 11 -1.01 -0.38 1.07
C VAL A 11 -0.45 0.97 0.60
N ILE A 12 -1.30 1.79 -0.01
CA ILE A 12 -0.96 3.11 -0.55
C ILE A 12 -1.70 4.15 0.29
N ASP A 13 -1.01 4.79 1.22
CA ASP A 13 -1.61 5.77 2.12
C ASP A 13 -0.52 6.72 2.62
N PRO A 14 -0.67 8.05 2.49
CA PRO A 14 0.33 9.01 2.98
C PRO A 14 0.43 9.03 4.51
N ASN A 15 -0.63 8.67 5.24
CA ASN A 15 -0.72 8.73 6.69
C ASN A 15 -0.05 7.50 7.36
N PRO A 16 1.05 7.69 8.12
CA PRO A 16 1.75 6.59 8.80
C PRO A 16 0.90 5.87 9.87
N GLY A 17 -0.03 6.59 10.51
CA GLY A 17 -0.95 6.02 11.49
C GLY A 17 -1.93 5.05 10.85
N MET A 18 -2.48 5.42 9.69
CA MET A 18 -3.38 4.56 8.92
C MET A 18 -2.68 3.32 8.40
N ARG A 19 -1.44 3.46 7.89
CA ARG A 19 -0.63 2.29 7.49
C ARG A 19 -0.39 1.32 8.65
N SER A 20 -0.09 1.83 9.85
CA SER A 20 0.09 1.01 11.05
C SER A 20 -1.21 0.30 11.46
N ASN A 21 -2.35 0.99 11.37
CA ASN A 21 -3.66 0.39 11.66
C ASN A 21 -4.00 -0.73 10.67
N LEU A 22 -3.82 -0.48 9.36
CA LEU A 22 -4.02 -1.48 8.31
C LEU A 22 -3.09 -2.68 8.47
N GLN A 23 -1.84 -2.47 8.86
CA GLN A 23 -0.92 -3.57 9.16
C GLN A 23 -1.46 -4.48 10.27
N ASN A 24 -1.96 -3.91 11.37
CA ASN A 24 -2.54 -4.68 12.47
C ASN A 24 -3.78 -5.47 12.02
N MET A 25 -4.65 -4.83 11.24
CA MET A 25 -5.84 -5.49 10.68
C MET A 25 -5.48 -6.65 9.74
N LEU A 26 -4.51 -6.45 8.84
CA LEU A 26 -4.03 -7.48 7.92
C LEU A 26 -3.36 -8.64 8.67
N ASN A 27 -2.55 -8.34 9.70
CA ASN A 27 -1.95 -9.35 10.57
C ASN A 27 -3.01 -10.19 11.29
N ALA A 28 -4.06 -9.56 11.81
CA ALA A 28 -5.18 -10.27 12.44
C ALA A 28 -5.92 -11.19 11.43
N ALA A 29 -5.92 -10.82 10.15
CA ALA A 29 -6.42 -11.64 9.05
C ALA A 29 -5.40 -12.68 8.52
N SER A 30 -4.29 -12.90 9.22
CA SER A 30 -3.18 -13.79 8.81
C SER A 30 -2.50 -13.41 7.48
N ILE A 31 -2.52 -12.13 7.13
CA ILE A 31 -1.83 -11.55 5.97
C ILE A 31 -0.59 -10.80 6.46
N SER A 32 0.60 -11.32 6.17
CA SER A 32 1.87 -10.75 6.66
C SER A 32 2.76 -10.15 5.57
N LYS A 33 2.49 -10.43 4.29
CA LYS A 33 3.27 -9.90 3.16
C LYS A 33 2.72 -8.55 2.72
N VAL A 34 2.97 -7.53 3.54
CA VAL A 34 2.47 -6.17 3.32
C VAL A 34 3.62 -5.23 2.95
N GLU A 35 3.48 -4.55 1.83
CA GLU A 35 4.36 -3.46 1.38
C GLU A 35 3.61 -2.13 1.39
N TYR A 36 4.35 -1.02 1.36
CA TYR A 36 3.78 0.32 1.53
C TYR A 36 4.25 1.28 0.44
N ALA A 37 3.34 2.15 0.03
CA ALA A 37 3.62 3.35 -0.76
C ALA A 37 2.96 4.56 -0.07
N ILE A 38 3.55 5.74 -0.22
CA ILE A 38 3.06 6.98 0.42
C ILE A 38 2.46 7.96 -0.58
N ASN A 39 2.55 7.66 -1.88
CA ASN A 39 2.03 8.46 -2.98
C ASN A 39 1.89 7.60 -4.25
N ALA A 40 1.23 8.15 -5.27
CA ALA A 40 1.01 7.46 -6.54
C ALA A 40 2.31 7.05 -7.25
N GLY A 41 3.33 7.93 -7.26
CA GLY A 41 4.60 7.65 -7.95
C GLY A 41 5.35 6.44 -7.38
N SER A 42 5.41 6.33 -6.04
CA SER A 42 6.03 5.19 -5.36
C SER A 42 5.21 3.91 -5.53
N ALA A 43 3.87 4.00 -5.57
CA ALA A 43 2.99 2.86 -5.84
C ALA A 43 3.16 2.34 -7.27
N ILE A 44 3.12 3.22 -8.28
CA ILE A 44 3.30 2.84 -9.69
C ILE A 44 4.66 2.15 -9.89
N ARG A 45 5.74 2.66 -9.29
CA ARG A 45 7.06 2.03 -9.38
C ARG A 45 7.13 0.63 -8.75
N GLN A 46 6.32 0.36 -7.73
CA GLN A 46 6.22 -0.97 -7.12
C GLN A 46 5.40 -1.91 -8.01
N LEU A 47 4.25 -1.43 -8.49
CA LEU A 47 3.36 -2.18 -9.38
C LEU A 47 4.00 -2.58 -10.71
N THR A 48 4.95 -1.79 -11.23
CA THR A 48 5.71 -2.15 -12.44
C THR A 48 6.74 -3.25 -12.19
N ARG A 49 7.19 -3.46 -10.95
CA ARG A 49 8.20 -4.46 -10.58
C ARG A 49 7.59 -5.77 -10.12
N ARG A 50 6.39 -5.73 -9.55
CA ARG A 50 5.76 -6.86 -8.89
C ARG A 50 4.23 -6.74 -8.95
N ALA A 51 3.56 -7.87 -9.15
CA ALA A 51 2.11 -7.99 -8.94
C ALA A 51 1.78 -8.26 -7.46
N TYR A 52 0.68 -7.68 -7.00
CA TYR A 52 0.10 -7.89 -5.67
C TYR A 52 -1.29 -8.51 -5.82
N ASP A 53 -1.70 -9.29 -4.83
CA ASP A 53 -3.04 -9.90 -4.81
C ASP A 53 -4.12 -8.89 -4.40
N ILE A 54 -3.76 -7.95 -3.52
CA ILE A 54 -4.64 -6.91 -3.01
C ILE A 54 -3.91 -5.57 -3.03
N ILE A 55 -4.63 -4.52 -3.44
CA ILE A 55 -4.17 -3.14 -3.32
C ILE A 55 -5.19 -2.40 -2.46
N LEU A 56 -4.73 -1.83 -1.35
CA LEU A 56 -5.51 -0.92 -0.51
C LEU A 56 -4.97 0.48 -0.75
N CYS A 57 -5.79 1.36 -1.31
CA CYS A 57 -5.37 2.70 -1.69
C CYS A 57 -6.28 3.72 -1.01
N GLU A 58 -5.68 4.64 -0.25
CA GLU A 58 -6.34 5.87 0.16
C GLU A 58 -6.76 6.65 -1.09
N TYR A 59 -7.94 7.26 -1.02
CA TYR A 59 -8.51 8.01 -2.13
C TYR A 59 -7.73 9.30 -2.38
N ASP A 60 -7.41 10.02 -1.30
CA ASP A 60 -6.60 11.24 -1.36
C ASP A 60 -5.15 10.95 -0.96
N LEU A 61 -4.33 10.65 -1.96
CA LEU A 61 -2.90 10.43 -1.77
C LEU A 61 -2.10 11.72 -1.57
N GLY A 62 -2.77 12.88 -1.56
CA GLY A 62 -2.14 14.16 -1.77
C GLY A 62 -1.61 14.30 -3.20
N GLY A 63 -1.72 15.50 -3.75
CA GLY A 63 -1.15 15.77 -5.07
C GLY A 63 0.34 15.42 -5.09
N ALA A 64 0.76 14.74 -6.17
CA ALA A 64 2.08 15.04 -6.70
C ALA A 64 2.14 16.56 -6.81
N GLY A 65 3.20 17.20 -6.32
CA GLY A 65 3.48 18.56 -6.76
C GLY A 65 3.66 18.51 -8.27
N ASP A 66 2.58 18.75 -9.01
CA ASP A 66 2.64 19.10 -10.41
C ASP A 66 3.40 20.43 -10.47
N GLY A 67 4.62 20.38 -11.02
CA GLY A 67 5.35 21.58 -11.42
C GLY A 67 6.74 21.79 -10.82
N GLN A 68 7.59 20.77 -10.72
CA GLN A 68 9.03 21.05 -10.86
C GLN A 68 9.41 20.90 -12.34
N ASP A 69 8.88 21.83 -13.14
CA ASP A 69 9.57 22.36 -14.30
C ASP A 69 10.35 23.59 -13.78
N ASP A 70 11.61 23.40 -13.40
CA ASP A 70 12.64 24.46 -13.32
C ASP A 70 13.97 23.84 -13.77
#